data_AF-A0A920TWN1-F1
#
_entry.id   AF-A0A920TWN1-F1
#
_cell.length_a   1.000
_cell.length_b   1.000
_cell.length_c   1.000
_cell.angle_alpha   90.00
_cell.angle_beta   90.00
_cell.angle_gamma   90.00
#
_symmetry.space_group_name_H-M   'P 1'
#
loop_
_entity.id
_entity.type
_entity.pdbx_description
1 polymer ?
#
loop_
_entity_poly.entity_id
_entity_poly.type
_entity_poly.pdbx_seq_one_letter_code
_entity_poly.pdbx_strand_id
1 'polypeptide(L)'
;MERVIEAAKAIAIPLDREVIHVLPQEYIVDNQDGIKTPLGMAGVRLEAKVHIVTAAVTSAQNIVKCVNKAGLTVSDIALEQLVSQ
;
A
#
# COMPACT_ATOMS: atom_id res chain seq x y z
N MET A 1 8.48 11.83 3.18
CA MET A 1 7.21 11.26 2.67
C MET A 1 6.90 9.91 3.29
N GLU A 2 7.89 9.02 3.48
CA GLU A 2 7.66 7.67 4.03
C GLU A 2 6.84 7.64 5.33
N ARG A 3 7.09 8.56 6.27
CA ARG A 3 6.35 8.58 7.55
C ARG A 3 4.82 8.70 7.42
N VAL A 4 4.32 9.42 6.41
CA VAL A 4 2.87 9.59 6.22
C VAL A 4 2.27 8.34 5.54
N ILE A 5 3.02 7.71 4.64
CA ILE A 5 2.64 6.46 4.00
C ILE A 5 2.68 5.30 5.00
N GLU A 6 3.66 5.26 5.91
CA GLU A 6 3.73 4.30 7.01
C GLU A 6 2.60 4.48 8.01
N ALA A 7 2.27 5.71 8.38
CA ALA A 7 1.11 5.98 9.24
C ALA A 7 -0.19 5.48 8.61
N ALA A 8 -0.32 5.58 7.28
CA ALA A 8 -1.48 5.05 6.59
C ALA A 8 -1.53 3.51 6.56
N LYS A 9 -0.39 2.81 6.69
CA LYS A 9 -0.37 1.35 6.88
C LYS A 9 -0.85 0.92 8.27
N ALA A 10 -0.85 1.82 9.25
CA ALA A 10 -1.24 1.54 10.63
C ALA A 10 -2.76 1.62 10.90
N ILE A 11 -3.59 1.72 9.86
CA ILE A 11 -5.04 1.71 10.02
C ILE A 11 -5.55 0.34 10.47
N ALA A 12 -6.67 0.32 11.19
CA ALA A 12 -7.32 -0.92 11.61
C ALA A 12 -7.88 -1.66 10.39
N ILE A 13 -7.15 -2.67 9.92
CA ILE A 13 -7.63 -3.64 8.93
C ILE A 13 -8.17 -4.88 9.64
N PRO A 14 -9.17 -5.58 9.07
CA PRO A 14 -9.60 -6.88 9.57
C PRO A 14 -8.43 -7.86 9.68
N LEU A 15 -8.41 -8.67 10.75
CA LEU A 15 -7.32 -9.61 11.06
C LEU A 15 -7.10 -10.70 9.99
N ASP A 16 -8.11 -10.97 9.17
CA ASP A 16 -8.07 -11.92 8.07
C ASP A 16 -7.55 -11.31 6.75
N ARG A 17 -7.16 -10.03 6.77
CA ARG A 17 -6.65 -9.30 5.62
C ARG A 17 -5.27 -8.73 5.89
N GLU A 18 -4.45 -8.67 4.84
CA GLU A 18 -3.16 -7.99 4.86
C GLU A 18 -3.14 -6.88 3.81
N VAL A 19 -2.37 -5.82 4.09
CA VAL A 19 -2.11 -4.76 3.12
C VAL A 19 -1.13 -5.30 2.09
N ILE A 20 -1.56 -5.34 0.84
CA ILE A 20 -0.66 -5.69 -0.28
C ILE A 20 -0.03 -4.41 -0.84
N HIS A 21 -0.83 -3.35 -1.05
CA HIS A 21 -0.34 -2.12 -1.68
C HIS A 21 -0.90 -0.86 -1.02
N VAL A 22 -0.08 0.20 -1.05
CA VAL A 22 -0.47 1.55 -0.63
C VAL A 22 -0.15 2.52 -1.76
N LEU A 23 -1.18 3.17 -2.28
CA LEU A 23 -1.09 4.06 -3.44
C LEU A 23 -1.38 5.49 -3.01
N PRO A 24 -0.39 6.39 -2.99
CA PRO A 24 -0.65 7.80 -2.72
C PRO A 24 -1.41 8.42 -3.89
N GLN A 25 -2.56 9.04 -3.60
CA GLN A 25 -3.34 9.76 -4.62
C GLN A 25 -3.09 11.26 -4.56
N GLU A 26 -3.16 11.84 -3.36
CA GLU A 26 -3.01 13.28 -3.15
C GLU A 26 -2.34 13.56 -1.81
N TYR A 27 -1.66 14.69 -1.72
CA TYR A 27 -1.12 15.24 -0.49
C TYR A 27 -1.81 16.55 -0.15
N ILE A 28 -1.87 16.84 1.14
CA ILE A 28 -2.37 18.10 1.69
C ILE A 28 -1.24 18.73 2.50
N VAL A 29 -0.85 19.95 2.17
CA VAL A 29 0.19 20.71 2.88
C VAL A 29 -0.42 22.01 3.38
N ASP A 30 -0.41 22.23 4.70
CA ASP A 30 -0.96 23.44 5.34
C ASP A 30 -2.37 23.82 4.81
N ASN A 31 -3.26 22.82 4.72
CA ASN A 31 -4.63 22.90 4.20
C ASN A 31 -4.78 23.16 2.69
N GLN A 32 -3.70 23.17 1.92
CA GLN A 32 -3.76 23.16 0.45
C GLN A 32 -3.87 21.72 -0.04
N ASP A 33 -4.95 21.41 -0.76
CA ASP A 33 -5.23 20.10 -1.34
C ASP A 33 -4.80 19.98 -2.82
N GLY A 34 -4.94 18.78 -3.39
CA GLY A 34 -4.61 18.52 -4.80
C GLY A 34 -3.11 18.43 -5.12
N ILE A 35 -2.23 18.40 -4.12
CA ILE A 35 -0.78 18.33 -4.33
C ILE A 35 -0.40 16.90 -4.72
N LYS A 36 0.04 16.68 -5.96
CA LYS A 36 0.51 15.35 -6.42
C LYS A 36 1.90 14.99 -5.90
N THR A 37 2.76 15.99 -5.69
CA THR A 37 4.15 15.78 -5.27
C THR A 37 4.57 16.93 -4.35
N PRO A 38 4.58 16.74 -3.02
CA PRO A 38 4.92 17.80 -2.07
C PRO A 38 6.45 18.02 -1.95
N LEU A 39 7.23 17.56 -2.93
CA LEU A 39 8.68 17.60 -2.88
C LEU A 39 9.14 19.03 -3.18
N GLY A 40 9.82 19.66 -2.21
CA GLY A 40 10.22 21.07 -2.27
C GLY A 40 9.22 22.05 -1.65
N MET A 41 8.09 21.57 -1.11
CA MET A 41 7.16 22.40 -0.35
C MET A 41 7.53 22.41 1.13
N ALA A 42 7.60 23.61 1.72
CA ALA A 42 7.71 23.77 3.17
C ALA A 42 6.32 23.90 3.76
N GLY A 43 6.05 23.16 4.83
CA GLY A 43 4.81 23.26 5.58
C GLY A 43 4.93 22.62 6.95
N VAL A 44 4.04 23.01 7.86
CA VAL A 44 4.02 22.53 9.25
C VAL A 44 3.21 21.23 9.33
N ARG A 45 2.16 21.09 8.51
CA ARG A 45 1.28 19.91 8.48
C ARG A 45 1.28 19.27 7.10
N LEU A 46 1.52 17.97 7.06
CA LEU A 46 1.47 17.13 5.86
C LEU A 46 0.49 15.99 6.09
N GLU A 47 -0.51 15.88 5.22
CA GLU A 47 -1.43 14.74 5.16
C GLU A 47 -1.32 14.07 3.79
N ALA A 48 -1.67 12.78 3.72
CA ALA A 48 -1.76 12.06 2.46
C ALA A 48 -3.09 11.34 2.38
N LYS A 49 -3.78 11.51 1.25
CA LYS A 49 -4.86 10.64 0.83
C LYS A 49 -4.23 9.46 0.10
N VAL A 50 -4.35 8.29 0.70
CA VAL A 50 -3.86 7.05 0.11
C VAL A 50 -5.01 6.09 -0.16
N HIS A 51 -4.88 5.32 -1.23
CA HIS A 51 -5.72 4.17 -1.50
C HIS A 51 -4.98 2.92 -1.02
N ILE A 52 -5.62 2.13 -0.13
CA ILE A 52 -5.01 0.93 0.43
C ILE A 52 -5.68 -0.29 -0.18
N VAL A 53 -4.88 -1.15 -0.80
CA VAL A 53 -5.32 -2.43 -1.35
C VAL A 53 -4.98 -3.53 -0.36
N THR A 54 -6.00 -4.28 0.04
CA THR A 54 -5.86 -5.42 0.95
C THR A 54 -6.30 -6.70 0.27
N ALA A 55 -5.77 -7.85 0.68
CA ALA A 55 -6.27 -9.15 0.30
C ALA A 55 -6.48 -10.06 1.50
N ALA A 56 -7.29 -11.10 1.31
CA ALA A 56 -7.45 -12.15 2.31
C ALA A 56 -6.13 -12.92 2.46
N VAL A 57 -5.63 -13.02 3.69
CA VAL A 57 -4.38 -13.72 4.03
C VAL A 57 -4.44 -15.18 3.59
N THR A 58 -5.60 -15.81 3.73
CA THR A 58 -5.83 -17.21 3.33
C THR A 58 -5.66 -17.42 1.83
N SER A 59 -6.16 -16.50 1.00
CA SER A 59 -6.02 -16.55 -0.44
C SER A 59 -4.56 -16.42 -0.86
N ALA A 60 -3.82 -15.47 -0.28
CA ALA A 60 -2.39 -15.30 -0.53
C ALA A 60 -1.60 -16.56 -0.14
N GLN A 61 -1.83 -17.09 1.06
CA GLN A 61 -1.18 -18.32 1.54
C GLN A 61 -1.48 -19.55 0.68
N ASN A 62 -2.70 -19.67 0.16
CA ASN A 62 -3.07 -20.79 -0.73
C ASN A 62 -2.27 -20.75 -2.04
N ILE A 63 -2.07 -19.56 -2.62
CA ILE A 63 -1.24 -19.38 -3.81
C ILE A 63 0.21 -19.77 -3.50
N VAL A 64 0.78 -19.29 -2.39
CA VAL A 64 2.15 -19.66 -1.96
C VAL A 64 2.29 -21.17 -1.80
N LYS A 65 1.35 -21.81 -1.10
CA LYS A 65 1.38 -23.26 -0.90
C LYS A 65 1.31 -24.02 -2.22
N CYS A 66 0.54 -23.54 -3.20
CA CYS A 66 0.43 -24.16 -4.51
C CYS A 66 1.76 -24.09 -5.28
N VAL A 67 2.41 -22.93 -5.30
CA VAL A 67 3.71 -22.72 -5.96
C VAL A 67 4.81 -23.54 -5.30
N ASN A 68 4.84 -23.57 -3.96
CA ASN A 68 5.79 -24.38 -3.20
C ASN A 68 5.62 -25.88 -3.47
N LYS A 69 4.38 -26.36 -3.65
CA LYS A 69 4.11 -27.75 -4.04
C LYS A 69 4.61 -28.10 -5.45
N ALA A 70 4.76 -27.10 -6.32
CA ALA A 70 5.37 -27.26 -7.63
C ALA A 70 6.91 -27.25 -7.58
N GLY A 71 7.51 -27.15 -6.39
CA GLY A 71 8.97 -27.11 -6.21
C GLY A 71 9.60 -25.73 -6.46
N LEU A 72 8.78 -24.68 -6.54
CA LEU A 72 9.21 -23.30 -6.77
C LEU A 72 9.06 -22.49 -5.47
N THR A 73 9.84 -21.43 -5.28
CA THR A 73 9.72 -20.54 -4.12
C THR A 73 9.09 -19.22 -4.53
N VAL A 74 8.06 -18.76 -3.81
CA VAL A 74 7.45 -17.44 -4.04
C VAL A 74 8.37 -16.35 -3.47
N SER A 75 8.84 -15.45 -4.33
CA SER A 75 9.65 -14.30 -3.91
C SER A 75 8.81 -13.13 -3.41
N ASP A 76 7.65 -12.88 -4.03
CA ASP A 76 6.74 -11.79 -3.65
C ASP A 76 5.34 -12.03 -4.24
N ILE A 77 4.32 -11.38 -3.66
CA ILE A 77 2.94 -11.35 -4.18
C ILE A 77 2.55 -9.91 -4.44
N ALA A 78 2.26 -9.60 -5.70
CA ALA A 78 1.79 -8.30 -6.11
C ALA A 78 0.47 -8.40 -6.89
N LEU A 79 -0.41 -7.42 -6.67
CA LEU A 79 -1.62 -7.23 -7.48
C LEU A 79 -1.26 -6.94 -8.95
N GLU A 80 -1.81 -7.73 -9.88
CA GLU A 80 -1.56 -7.61 -11.32
C GLU A 80 -1.78 -6.19 -11.86
N GLN A 81 -2.88 -5.54 -11.47
CA GLN A 81 -3.21 -4.18 -11.93
C GLN A 81 -2.19 -3.11 -11.54
N LEU A 82 -1.33 -3.38 -10.55
CA LEU A 82 -0.27 -2.45 -10.16
C LEU A 82 1.07 -2.76 -10.83
N VAL A 83 1.28 -4.01 -11.26
CA VAL A 83 2.52 -4.46 -11.93
C VAL A 83 2.45 -4.25 -13.44
N SER A 84 1.23 -4.17 -14.00
CA SER A 84 1.01 -3.99 -15.44
C SER A 84 1.17 -2.55 -15.94
N GLN A 85 1.51 -1.58 -15.08
CA GLN A 85 1.69 -0.15 -15.44
C GLN A 85 3.15 0.26 -15.53
#